data_AF-A0A558CRA4-F1
#
_entry.id   AF-A0A558CRA4-F1
#
_cell.length_a   1.000
_cell.length_b   1.000
_cell.length_c   1.000
_cell.angle_alpha   90.00
_cell.angle_beta   90.00
_cell.angle_gamma   90.00
#
_symmetry.space_group_name_H-M   'P 1'
#
loop_
_entity.id
_entity.type
_entity.pdbx_description
1 polymer ?
#
loop_
_entity_poly.entity_id
_entity_poly.type
_entity_poly.pdbx_seq_one_letter_code
_entity_poly.pdbx_strand_id
1 'polypeptide(L)'
;MTQSTWKTQPDTGDWNTAANWTPSGVPTDTATFAASSQTAINFTSTSKATVDSIEFADSASSYSFTFGSSTTPPLTITGQGITNHSGRQQSFIVAATSSGYKDPQLKFINSATAGGDDMYYCAGPETKEGYGGGVICFCNNSNAGSASFKVWTGAGAPPEHSTVGGEISFCDNTSAGTARFTIYGTLGSDGDTFGNVVFHDTATAANATFTNVGGTVSGGDGGNTQFYGNSTAAYGHFYNWGGTHSKANGGDVAFDATADGGHGHFYNYAAKAAGGYGGVTSFNNNPPHMTTQGASAGYGSYINFGAQDGEQGGGGHIEFSAKYGSPTAANGRFENYGSAIASKSSAGHTIFSINLPTDYYPTAANGTFLNHPGVNEEGAAGYTEFSVYGTGSRASNVPTAGEGTFINLGGYTSKATGGYTVFSTGTTAGNATLIAYGGTNGGNGGRIVFYGDSLGGTANVQLFGNGELDISDHTNGVTIGALELTGGIIVAQLGTNTTSLTLSGELTLKSSQANFSFWQKEGGGFAFNTPYTILTSENLSEFTEDQFTGNSIEDVEPTFVIVGDALRVKFLKR
;
A
#
# COMPACT_ATOMS: atom_id res chain seq x y z
N MET A 1 8.99 3.22 -46.83
CA MET A 1 9.71 3.40 -45.56
C MET A 1 11.07 3.99 -45.93
N THR A 2 11.46 5.09 -45.27
CA THR A 2 12.65 5.89 -45.59
C THR A 2 13.63 5.88 -44.43
N GLN A 3 14.90 5.61 -44.70
CA GLN A 3 15.99 5.71 -43.73
C GLN A 3 16.85 6.94 -44.04
N SER A 4 17.13 7.73 -43.02
CA SER A 4 17.95 8.94 -43.15
C SER A 4 18.79 9.20 -41.89
N THR A 5 19.96 9.79 -42.08
CA THR A 5 20.88 10.19 -41.00
C THR A 5 20.80 11.70 -40.76
N TRP A 6 20.74 12.11 -39.49
CA TRP A 6 20.81 13.52 -39.09
C TRP A 6 22.17 14.09 -39.47
N LYS A 7 22.20 15.25 -40.14
CA LYS A 7 23.43 15.84 -40.66
C LYS A 7 24.42 16.17 -39.55
N THR A 8 25.71 16.16 -39.91
CA THR A 8 26.79 16.66 -39.05
C THR A 8 26.67 18.15 -38.78
N GLN A 9 26.11 18.92 -39.73
CA GLN A 9 25.82 20.35 -39.64
C GLN A 9 24.46 20.65 -40.30
N PRO A 10 23.33 20.39 -39.62
CA PRO A 10 22.01 20.75 -40.11
C PRO A 10 21.75 22.26 -39.93
N ASP A 11 20.84 22.81 -40.72
CA ASP A 11 20.52 24.24 -40.70
C ASP A 11 19.68 24.62 -39.46
N THR A 12 18.85 23.67 -38.99
CA THR A 12 17.97 23.86 -37.83
C THR A 12 17.94 22.61 -36.95
N GLY A 13 17.34 22.72 -35.76
CA GLY A 13 17.05 21.59 -34.88
C GLY A 13 15.70 20.90 -35.14
N ASP A 14 14.94 21.31 -36.16
CA ASP A 14 13.60 20.75 -36.40
C ASP A 14 13.68 19.37 -37.07
N TRP A 15 13.12 18.36 -36.42
CA TRP A 15 13.03 16.99 -36.93
C TRP A 15 12.34 16.93 -38.30
N ASN A 16 11.34 17.79 -38.53
CA ASN A 16 10.48 17.74 -39.71
C ASN A 16 11.09 18.43 -40.94
N THR A 17 12.20 19.15 -40.77
CA THR A 17 12.89 19.82 -41.86
C THR A 17 13.69 18.79 -42.66
N ALA A 18 13.18 18.40 -43.84
CA ALA A 18 13.79 17.39 -44.71
C ALA A 18 15.27 17.66 -45.05
N ALA A 19 15.65 18.94 -45.13
CA ALA A 19 17.02 19.37 -45.41
C ALA A 19 18.01 19.05 -44.28
N ASN A 20 17.57 18.74 -43.05
CA ASN A 20 18.43 18.36 -41.94
C ASN A 20 18.89 16.89 -42.02
N TRP A 21 18.34 16.11 -42.95
CA TRP A 21 18.57 14.68 -43.10
C TRP A 21 19.42 14.36 -44.34
N THR A 22 20.13 13.23 -44.31
CA THR A 22 20.89 12.67 -45.44
C THR A 22 20.55 11.19 -45.62
N PRO A 23 20.00 10.76 -46.78
CA PRO A 23 19.52 11.59 -47.88
C PRO A 23 18.40 12.56 -47.42
N SER A 24 18.17 13.64 -48.19
CA SER A 24 17.16 14.63 -47.84
C SER A 24 15.78 14.00 -47.78
N GLY A 25 15.16 14.03 -46.60
CA GLY A 25 13.85 13.45 -46.34
C GLY A 25 13.71 13.00 -44.89
N VAL A 26 12.57 13.31 -44.29
CA VAL A 26 12.26 12.89 -42.92
C VAL A 26 12.15 11.35 -42.89
N PRO A 27 12.89 10.67 -42.00
CA PRO A 27 12.86 9.21 -41.92
C PRO A 27 11.52 8.71 -41.39
N THR A 28 11.06 7.61 -41.98
CA THR A 28 9.86 6.86 -41.55
C THR A 28 10.17 5.42 -41.17
N ASP A 29 11.34 4.92 -41.58
CA ASP A 29 11.89 3.62 -41.21
C ASP A 29 12.88 3.83 -40.06
N THR A 30 14.11 4.19 -40.37
CA THR A 30 15.19 4.37 -39.39
C THR A 30 15.71 5.81 -39.42
N ALA A 31 15.71 6.47 -38.27
CA ALA A 31 16.37 7.75 -38.05
C ALA A 31 17.71 7.53 -37.36
N THR A 32 18.82 7.76 -38.06
CA THR A 32 20.16 7.57 -37.51
C THR A 32 20.77 8.89 -37.03
N PHE A 33 21.32 8.90 -35.82
CA PHE A 33 22.03 10.05 -35.23
C PHE A 33 23.50 9.69 -35.01
N ALA A 34 24.39 10.48 -35.61
CA ALA A 34 25.86 10.36 -35.47
C ALA A 34 26.44 11.62 -34.80
N ALA A 35 27.72 11.93 -34.97
CA ALA A 35 28.26 13.21 -34.52
C ALA A 35 27.57 14.39 -35.25
N SER A 36 27.10 15.39 -34.50
CA SER A 36 26.49 16.60 -35.07
C SER A 36 26.80 17.85 -34.25
N SER A 37 26.87 18.99 -34.93
CA SER A 37 26.93 20.32 -34.30
C SER A 37 25.58 20.79 -33.76
N GLN A 38 24.48 20.14 -34.14
CA GLN A 38 23.13 20.43 -33.67
C GLN A 38 22.55 19.20 -32.97
N THR A 39 22.60 19.24 -31.64
CA THR A 39 22.16 18.12 -30.79
C THR A 39 20.84 18.37 -30.08
N ALA A 40 20.35 19.61 -30.12
CA ALA A 40 19.00 19.96 -29.65
C ALA A 40 18.02 19.75 -30.80
N ILE A 41 17.15 18.76 -30.65
CA ILE A 41 16.11 18.41 -31.61
C ILE A 41 14.76 18.89 -31.08
N ASN A 42 13.99 19.55 -31.92
CA ASN A 42 12.65 20.03 -31.60
C ASN A 42 11.63 19.56 -32.62
N PHE A 43 10.37 19.64 -32.21
CA PHE A 43 9.22 19.28 -33.01
C PHE A 43 8.24 20.44 -33.00
N THR A 44 7.66 20.74 -34.15
CA THR A 44 6.56 21.71 -34.23
C THR A 44 5.31 21.10 -33.59
N SER A 45 4.49 21.93 -32.93
CA SER A 45 3.29 21.47 -32.21
C SER A 45 2.22 20.83 -33.11
N THR A 46 2.31 20.97 -34.43
CA THR A 46 1.42 20.36 -35.42
C THR A 46 2.03 19.16 -36.14
N SER A 47 3.29 18.83 -35.83
CA SER A 47 3.94 17.66 -36.43
C SER A 47 3.27 16.36 -36.00
N LYS A 48 3.39 15.35 -36.87
CA LYS A 48 2.88 13.99 -36.67
C LYS A 48 3.89 12.98 -37.20
N ALA A 49 5.16 13.17 -36.84
CA ALA A 49 6.22 12.33 -37.34
C ALA A 49 6.01 10.88 -36.86
N THR A 50 6.25 9.93 -37.75
CA THR A 50 6.18 8.51 -37.46
C THR A 50 7.46 7.86 -37.94
N VAL A 51 8.10 7.05 -37.09
CA VAL A 51 9.36 6.36 -37.40
C VAL A 51 9.34 4.95 -36.80
N ASP A 52 9.91 3.97 -37.49
CA ASP A 52 10.04 2.61 -36.98
C ASP A 52 11.08 2.55 -35.85
N SER A 53 12.25 3.15 -36.08
CA SER A 53 13.38 3.13 -35.15
C SER A 53 14.21 4.41 -35.14
N ILE A 54 14.82 4.68 -33.98
CA ILE A 54 15.85 5.71 -33.80
C ILE A 54 17.13 5.03 -33.35
N GLU A 55 18.22 5.28 -34.07
CA GLU A 55 19.52 4.65 -33.83
C GLU A 55 20.57 5.72 -33.55
N PHE A 56 21.15 5.73 -32.35
CA PHE A 56 22.33 6.52 -32.05
C PHE A 56 23.57 5.67 -32.32
N ALA A 57 24.33 6.02 -33.37
CA ALA A 57 25.56 5.33 -33.73
C ALA A 57 26.65 5.50 -32.65
N ASP A 58 27.72 4.71 -32.69
CA ASP A 58 28.85 4.81 -31.76
C ASP A 58 29.43 6.23 -31.64
N SER A 59 29.38 6.98 -32.75
CA SER A 59 29.89 8.36 -32.84
C SER A 59 28.90 9.43 -32.35
N ALA A 60 27.69 9.06 -31.92
CA ALA A 60 26.65 10.03 -31.62
C ALA A 60 27.08 11.03 -30.55
N SER A 61 26.75 12.30 -30.78
CA SER A 61 26.76 13.30 -29.71
C SER A 61 25.72 12.95 -28.64
N SER A 62 25.74 13.65 -27.49
CA SER A 62 24.59 13.61 -26.57
C SER A 62 23.50 14.52 -27.11
N TYR A 63 22.39 13.93 -27.54
CA TYR A 63 21.23 14.60 -28.10
C TYR A 63 20.16 14.84 -27.03
N SER A 64 19.42 15.93 -27.21
CA SER A 64 18.24 16.29 -26.43
C SER A 64 17.07 16.54 -27.38
N PHE A 65 16.02 15.74 -27.26
CA PHE A 65 14.77 15.86 -27.99
C PHE A 65 13.76 16.57 -27.10
N THR A 66 13.25 17.72 -27.52
CA THR A 66 12.31 18.52 -26.73
C THR A 66 10.95 18.56 -27.40
N PHE A 67 9.91 18.20 -26.65
CA PHE A 67 8.52 18.20 -27.07
C PHE A 67 7.75 19.23 -26.25
N GLY A 68 7.07 20.15 -26.93
CA GLY A 68 6.15 21.12 -26.31
C GLY A 68 4.70 20.63 -26.30
N SER A 69 3.79 21.48 -25.83
CA SER A 69 2.34 21.22 -25.90
C SER A 69 1.84 20.95 -27.32
N SER A 70 1.06 19.87 -27.47
CA SER A 70 0.43 19.47 -28.73
C SER A 70 -0.82 18.63 -28.46
N THR A 71 -1.78 18.69 -29.40
CA THR A 71 -3.03 17.88 -29.39
C THR A 71 -2.88 16.55 -30.13
N THR A 72 -1.74 16.29 -30.75
CA THR A 72 -1.42 14.99 -31.37
C THR A 72 0.06 14.70 -31.19
N PRO A 73 0.50 13.44 -31.06
CA PRO A 73 1.91 13.15 -30.83
C PRO A 73 2.81 13.74 -31.92
N PRO A 74 3.70 14.71 -31.57
CA PRO A 74 4.72 15.18 -32.51
C PRO A 74 5.63 14.07 -33.03
N LEU A 75 5.85 13.03 -32.21
CA LEU A 75 6.58 11.82 -32.59
C LEU A 75 5.87 10.56 -32.11
N THR A 76 5.60 9.65 -33.05
CA THR A 76 5.21 8.26 -32.78
C THR A 76 6.29 7.30 -33.25
N ILE A 77 6.78 6.45 -32.36
CA ILE A 77 7.77 5.41 -32.63
C ILE A 77 7.05 4.06 -32.68
N THR A 78 7.10 3.38 -33.82
CA THR A 78 6.14 2.31 -34.13
C THR A 78 6.73 0.92 -34.20
N GLY A 79 8.05 0.76 -34.29
CA GLY A 79 8.67 -0.50 -34.68
C GLY A 79 9.64 -1.04 -33.66
N GLN A 80 10.93 -1.07 -34.00
CA GLN A 80 11.97 -1.52 -33.08
C GLN A 80 12.10 -0.61 -31.86
N GLY A 81 11.85 0.70 -32.01
CA GLY A 81 12.08 1.65 -30.92
C GLY A 81 13.44 2.31 -30.99
N ILE A 82 14.05 2.53 -29.83
CA ILE A 82 15.29 3.31 -29.70
C ILE A 82 16.45 2.40 -29.33
N THR A 83 17.56 2.50 -30.07
CA THR A 83 18.83 1.83 -29.75
C THR A 83 19.94 2.86 -29.66
N ASN A 84 20.79 2.73 -28.64
CA ASN A 84 21.93 3.61 -28.42
C ASN A 84 23.24 2.82 -28.35
N HIS A 85 24.11 3.06 -29.31
CA HIS A 85 25.44 2.45 -29.38
C HIS A 85 26.54 3.39 -28.87
N SER A 86 26.22 4.67 -28.63
CA SER A 86 27.21 5.70 -28.29
C SER A 86 27.76 5.61 -26.87
N GLY A 87 27.06 4.92 -25.96
CA GLY A 87 27.34 4.90 -24.52
C GLY A 87 27.17 6.27 -23.84
N ARG A 88 26.66 7.29 -24.55
CA ARG A 88 26.34 8.61 -24.02
C ARG A 88 24.86 8.70 -23.75
N GLN A 89 24.50 9.41 -22.68
CA GLN A 89 23.09 9.62 -22.36
C GLN A 89 22.38 10.41 -23.46
N GLN A 90 21.24 9.90 -23.91
CA GLN A 90 20.34 10.57 -24.84
C GLN A 90 19.05 10.95 -24.10
N SER A 91 18.57 12.17 -24.31
CA SER A 91 17.48 12.74 -23.51
C SER A 91 16.24 13.03 -24.35
N PHE A 92 15.07 12.58 -23.88
CA PHE A 92 13.76 12.91 -24.43
C PHE A 92 12.96 13.67 -23.36
N ILE A 93 12.74 14.96 -23.60
CA ILE A 93 12.16 15.91 -22.66
C ILE A 93 10.78 16.33 -23.16
N VAL A 94 9.74 15.73 -22.60
CA VAL A 94 8.37 16.17 -22.79
C VAL A 94 8.07 17.27 -21.76
N ALA A 95 7.95 18.48 -22.27
CA ALA A 95 7.78 19.73 -21.55
C ALA A 95 6.46 20.37 -22.01
N ALA A 96 5.33 19.97 -21.41
CA ALA A 96 4.01 20.34 -21.92
C ALA A 96 3.06 20.79 -20.82
N THR A 97 1.96 21.41 -21.23
CA THR A 97 0.90 21.94 -20.35
C THR A 97 -0.42 21.18 -20.45
N SER A 98 -0.45 20.09 -21.22
CA SER A 98 -1.64 19.26 -21.47
C SER A 98 -1.80 18.17 -20.40
N SER A 99 -3.05 17.89 -20.02
CA SER A 99 -3.42 16.86 -19.02
C SER A 99 -3.94 15.58 -19.68
N GLY A 100 -3.45 14.42 -19.22
CA GLY A 100 -4.02 13.09 -19.48
C GLY A 100 -3.51 12.35 -20.72
N TYR A 101 -3.53 11.02 -20.65
CA TYR A 101 -2.98 10.10 -21.66
C TYR A 101 -3.51 10.23 -23.11
N LYS A 102 -4.60 10.96 -23.34
CA LYS A 102 -5.22 11.12 -24.68
C LYS A 102 -4.46 12.09 -25.59
N ASP A 103 -3.66 12.98 -24.99
CA ASP A 103 -2.86 13.96 -25.70
C ASP A 103 -1.34 13.71 -25.49
N PRO A 104 -0.78 12.54 -25.87
CA PRO A 104 0.64 12.27 -25.68
C PRO A 104 1.50 13.10 -26.64
N GLN A 105 2.65 13.57 -26.17
CA GLN A 105 3.66 14.22 -27.02
C GLN A 105 4.67 13.21 -27.58
N LEU A 106 4.94 12.14 -26.84
CA LEU A 106 5.80 11.06 -27.29
C LEU A 106 5.05 9.75 -27.15
N LYS A 107 4.93 9.02 -28.25
CA LYS A 107 4.18 7.76 -28.26
C LYS A 107 5.02 6.60 -28.79
N PHE A 108 5.03 5.49 -28.06
CA PHE A 108 5.58 4.19 -28.46
C PHE A 108 4.41 3.24 -28.72
N ILE A 109 4.38 2.58 -29.89
CA ILE A 109 3.32 1.65 -30.25
C ILE A 109 3.88 0.36 -30.87
N ASN A 110 2.99 -0.59 -31.16
CA ASN A 110 3.31 -1.95 -31.59
C ASN A 110 4.32 -2.61 -30.65
N SER A 111 5.61 -2.72 -31.01
CA SER A 111 6.65 -3.39 -30.21
C SER A 111 7.79 -2.47 -29.77
N ALA A 112 7.66 -1.15 -29.95
CA ALA A 112 8.77 -0.22 -29.77
C ALA A 112 9.31 -0.22 -28.33
N THR A 113 10.64 -0.27 -28.19
CA THR A 113 11.32 -0.04 -26.89
C THR A 113 11.78 1.41 -26.72
N ALA A 114 11.77 1.90 -25.47
CA ALA A 114 12.43 3.14 -25.08
C ALA A 114 13.97 3.00 -24.97
N GLY A 115 14.52 1.79 -25.12
CA GLY A 115 15.96 1.55 -25.14
C GLY A 115 16.57 1.23 -23.77
N GLY A 116 17.90 1.39 -23.67
CA GLY A 116 18.71 0.92 -22.55
C GLY A 116 18.90 1.95 -21.42
N ASP A 117 19.79 1.62 -20.48
CA ASP A 117 20.12 2.43 -19.29
C ASP A 117 20.75 3.79 -19.58
N ASP A 118 21.21 3.99 -20.81
CA ASP A 118 21.74 5.24 -21.35
C ASP A 118 20.66 6.14 -21.96
N MET A 119 19.38 5.78 -21.83
CA MET A 119 18.25 6.58 -22.25
C MET A 119 17.60 7.29 -21.05
N TYR A 120 17.35 8.59 -21.19
CA TYR A 120 16.67 9.40 -20.18
C TYR A 120 15.41 10.06 -20.74
N TYR A 121 14.33 9.93 -20.00
CA TYR A 121 13.02 10.49 -20.30
C TYR A 121 12.58 11.41 -19.18
N CYS A 122 11.98 12.53 -19.55
CA CYS A 122 11.36 13.45 -18.60
C CYS A 122 9.97 13.82 -19.08
N ALA A 123 8.97 13.69 -18.21
CA ALA A 123 7.61 14.19 -18.41
C ALA A 123 7.28 15.20 -17.31
N GLY A 124 6.91 16.41 -17.70
CA GLY A 124 6.51 17.48 -16.79
C GLY A 124 6.30 18.81 -17.52
N PRO A 125 6.09 19.91 -16.78
CA PRO A 125 5.91 21.23 -17.37
C PRO A 125 7.21 21.81 -17.95
N GLU A 126 7.07 22.85 -18.76
CA GLU A 126 8.18 23.59 -19.37
C GLU A 126 9.12 24.25 -18.34
N THR A 127 8.56 24.70 -17.22
CA THR A 127 9.29 25.39 -16.17
C THR A 127 8.86 24.89 -14.79
N LYS A 128 9.68 25.16 -13.78
CA LYS A 128 9.36 24.80 -12.39
C LYS A 128 8.18 25.59 -11.85
N GLU A 129 7.92 26.76 -12.41
CA GLU A 129 6.82 27.66 -12.04
C GLU A 129 5.52 27.32 -12.78
N GLY A 130 5.58 26.44 -13.80
CA GLY A 130 4.40 25.93 -14.52
C GLY A 130 3.54 25.02 -13.66
N TYR A 131 2.35 24.66 -14.14
CA TYR A 131 1.37 23.93 -13.32
C TYR A 131 1.36 22.41 -13.50
N GLY A 132 1.96 21.89 -14.57
CA GLY A 132 1.93 20.46 -14.88
C GLY A 132 1.75 20.22 -16.38
N GLY A 133 1.73 18.96 -16.75
CA GLY A 133 1.53 18.45 -18.10
C GLY A 133 2.70 17.64 -18.63
N GLY A 134 2.55 17.16 -19.87
CA GLY A 134 3.56 16.35 -20.54
C GLY A 134 3.30 14.86 -20.36
N VAL A 135 3.13 14.17 -21.48
CA VAL A 135 2.68 12.78 -21.51
C VAL A 135 3.55 11.96 -22.46
N ILE A 136 4.12 10.88 -21.92
CA ILE A 136 4.76 9.81 -22.70
C ILE A 136 3.87 8.57 -22.63
N CYS A 137 3.52 7.99 -23.77
CA CYS A 137 2.57 6.89 -23.83
C CYS A 137 3.17 5.66 -24.52
N PHE A 138 3.01 4.50 -23.90
CA PHE A 138 3.30 3.17 -24.43
C PHE A 138 1.98 2.45 -24.66
N CYS A 139 1.78 1.88 -25.86
CA CYS A 139 0.61 1.06 -26.18
C CYS A 139 0.97 -0.21 -26.97
N ASN A 140 -0.03 -1.06 -27.18
CA ASN A 140 0.06 -2.39 -27.78
C ASN A 140 0.99 -3.35 -27.01
N ASN A 141 2.19 -3.61 -27.51
CA ASN A 141 3.21 -4.47 -26.92
C ASN A 141 4.56 -3.73 -26.74
N SER A 142 4.53 -2.39 -26.74
CA SER A 142 5.72 -1.57 -26.53
C SER A 142 6.23 -1.67 -25.08
N ASN A 143 7.47 -1.25 -24.86
CA ASN A 143 8.11 -1.36 -23.54
C ASN A 143 9.07 -0.21 -23.21
N ALA A 144 9.26 0.04 -21.92
CA ALA A 144 10.16 1.07 -21.43
C ALA A 144 11.65 0.64 -21.36
N GLY A 145 11.97 -0.61 -21.76
CA GLY A 145 13.34 -1.13 -21.76
C GLY A 145 13.98 -1.11 -20.37
N SER A 146 15.21 -0.57 -20.27
CA SER A 146 15.90 -0.29 -19.00
C SER A 146 16.14 1.21 -18.77
N ALA A 147 15.41 2.07 -19.48
CA ALA A 147 15.60 3.51 -19.44
C ALA A 147 15.25 4.14 -18.07
N SER A 148 15.73 5.37 -17.86
CA SER A 148 15.43 6.17 -16.67
C SER A 148 14.37 7.24 -16.97
N PHE A 149 13.34 7.33 -16.14
CA PHE A 149 12.22 8.24 -16.28
C PHE A 149 12.11 9.16 -15.06
N LYS A 150 11.97 10.46 -15.32
CA LYS A 150 11.57 11.46 -14.34
C LYS A 150 10.17 11.95 -14.67
N VAL A 151 9.28 11.90 -13.69
CA VAL A 151 7.90 12.36 -13.82
C VAL A 151 7.62 13.37 -12.72
N TRP A 152 7.20 14.57 -13.09
CA TRP A 152 7.10 15.65 -12.12
C TRP A 152 6.02 16.68 -12.49
N THR A 153 5.61 17.45 -11.50
CA THR A 153 4.76 18.63 -11.68
C THR A 153 5.52 19.91 -11.30
N GLY A 154 5.05 21.07 -11.74
CA GLY A 154 5.60 22.36 -11.34
C GLY A 154 4.83 22.97 -10.16
N ALA A 155 5.16 24.22 -9.81
CA ALA A 155 4.65 24.91 -8.64
C ALA A 155 3.35 25.70 -8.88
N GLY A 156 2.95 25.87 -10.14
CA GLY A 156 1.74 26.60 -10.51
C GLY A 156 0.48 25.79 -10.26
N ALA A 157 -0.64 26.47 -9.99
CA ALA A 157 -1.94 25.81 -9.94
C ALA A 157 -2.50 25.66 -11.37
N PRO A 158 -3.03 24.48 -11.75
CA PRO A 158 -3.71 24.30 -13.03
C PRO A 158 -4.92 25.25 -13.18
N PRO A 159 -5.17 25.84 -14.37
CA PRO A 159 -6.34 26.70 -14.59
C PRO A 159 -7.68 25.96 -14.45
N GLU A 160 -7.69 24.68 -14.82
CA GLU A 160 -8.79 23.74 -14.60
C GLU A 160 -8.33 22.65 -13.65
N HIS A 161 -9.23 22.17 -12.78
CA HIS A 161 -8.88 21.17 -11.77
C HIS A 161 -8.33 19.89 -12.41
N SER A 162 -7.08 19.56 -12.10
CA SER A 162 -6.39 18.35 -12.54
C SER A 162 -5.43 17.93 -11.44
N THR A 163 -5.42 16.64 -11.13
CA THR A 163 -4.44 16.04 -10.21
C THR A 163 -3.16 15.59 -10.93
N VAL A 164 -3.20 15.53 -12.27
CA VAL A 164 -2.10 15.00 -13.08
C VAL A 164 -1.19 16.12 -13.54
N GLY A 165 0.08 16.05 -13.13
CA GLY A 165 1.20 16.83 -13.62
C GLY A 165 1.80 16.20 -14.88
N GLY A 166 3.05 15.73 -14.81
CA GLY A 166 3.63 14.87 -15.85
C GLY A 166 3.10 13.44 -15.74
N GLU A 167 2.95 12.75 -16.87
CA GLU A 167 2.43 11.37 -16.93
C GLU A 167 3.26 10.45 -17.84
N ILE A 168 3.50 9.22 -17.38
CA ILE A 168 3.92 8.11 -18.23
C ILE A 168 2.80 7.06 -18.20
N SER A 169 2.20 6.78 -19.36
CA SER A 169 1.05 5.88 -19.47
C SER A 169 1.40 4.61 -20.24
N PHE A 170 1.02 3.46 -19.67
CA PHE A 170 1.14 2.12 -20.25
C PHE A 170 -0.26 1.56 -20.50
N CYS A 171 -0.59 1.28 -21.76
CA CYS A 171 -1.89 0.78 -22.20
C CYS A 171 -1.78 -0.58 -22.92
N ASP A 172 -2.90 -1.27 -23.16
CA ASP A 172 -2.95 -2.59 -23.79
C ASP A 172 -2.11 -3.68 -23.06
N ASN A 173 -1.11 -4.28 -23.71
CA ASN A 173 -0.26 -5.36 -23.20
C ASN A 173 1.21 -4.92 -23.15
N THR A 174 1.44 -3.72 -22.62
CA THR A 174 2.75 -3.08 -22.52
C THR A 174 3.53 -3.48 -21.27
N SER A 175 4.84 -3.21 -21.26
CA SER A 175 5.72 -3.55 -20.14
C SER A 175 6.65 -2.40 -19.75
N ALA A 176 6.80 -2.16 -18.45
CA ALA A 176 7.83 -1.26 -17.94
C ALA A 176 9.24 -1.87 -17.97
N GLY A 177 9.39 -3.15 -18.33
CA GLY A 177 10.67 -3.83 -18.46
C GLY A 177 11.46 -3.84 -17.15
N THR A 178 12.65 -3.24 -17.17
CA THR A 178 13.54 -3.04 -16.01
C THR A 178 13.82 -1.54 -15.78
N ALA A 179 12.96 -0.67 -16.32
CA ALA A 179 13.13 0.76 -16.25
C ALA A 179 13.07 1.29 -14.81
N ARG A 180 13.61 2.50 -14.63
CA ARG A 180 13.66 3.20 -13.34
C ARG A 180 12.83 4.47 -13.41
N PHE A 181 11.87 4.63 -12.50
CA PHE A 181 10.98 5.79 -12.44
C PHE A 181 11.21 6.57 -11.14
N THR A 182 11.42 7.88 -11.25
CA THR A 182 11.32 8.80 -10.11
C THR A 182 10.13 9.71 -10.32
N ILE A 183 9.18 9.63 -9.41
CA ILE A 183 7.84 10.19 -9.56
C ILE A 183 7.65 11.18 -8.42
N TYR A 184 7.59 12.46 -8.76
CA TYR A 184 7.54 13.54 -7.78
C TYR A 184 6.09 13.86 -7.40
N GLY A 185 5.83 13.98 -6.09
CA GLY A 185 4.60 14.56 -5.58
C GLY A 185 4.50 16.06 -5.82
N THR A 186 3.50 16.68 -5.21
CA THR A 186 3.23 18.10 -5.34
C THR A 186 4.41 18.96 -4.90
N LEU A 187 4.78 19.90 -5.78
CA LEU A 187 5.77 20.94 -5.55
C LEU A 187 5.12 22.34 -5.39
N GLY A 188 3.86 22.48 -5.78
CA GLY A 188 3.11 23.75 -5.85
C GLY A 188 2.15 23.98 -4.69
N SER A 189 1.59 25.18 -4.61
CA SER A 189 0.66 25.55 -3.52
C SER A 189 -0.76 25.01 -3.70
N ASP A 190 -1.05 24.38 -4.83
CA ASP A 190 -2.33 23.75 -5.15
C ASP A 190 -2.59 22.49 -4.31
N GLY A 191 -1.53 21.77 -3.94
CA GLY A 191 -1.59 20.62 -3.04
C GLY A 191 -2.04 19.30 -3.70
N ASP A 192 -2.47 19.33 -4.96
CA ASP A 192 -3.24 18.23 -5.57
C ASP A 192 -2.62 17.71 -6.88
N THR A 193 -1.73 18.49 -7.52
CA THR A 193 -1.04 18.04 -8.74
C THR A 193 0.20 17.22 -8.40
N PHE A 194 0.42 16.08 -9.08
CA PHE A 194 1.58 15.22 -8.88
C PHE A 194 2.05 14.55 -10.19
N GLY A 195 3.28 14.01 -10.20
CA GLY A 195 3.75 13.14 -11.27
C GLY A 195 3.07 11.76 -11.18
N ASN A 196 2.70 11.20 -12.33
CA ASN A 196 1.95 9.94 -12.40
C ASN A 196 2.60 8.93 -13.36
N VAL A 197 2.70 7.67 -12.93
CA VAL A 197 2.95 6.53 -13.82
C VAL A 197 1.77 5.59 -13.75
N VAL A 198 1.11 5.34 -14.87
CA VAL A 198 -0.17 4.62 -14.89
C VAL A 198 -0.12 3.41 -15.83
N PHE A 199 -0.68 2.29 -15.35
CA PHE A 199 -0.85 1.04 -16.08
C PHE A 199 -2.34 0.76 -16.28
N HIS A 200 -2.74 0.49 -17.52
CA HIS A 200 -4.10 0.14 -17.90
C HIS A 200 -4.18 -1.25 -18.52
N ASP A 201 -5.40 -1.72 -18.73
CA ASP A 201 -5.70 -2.96 -19.47
C ASP A 201 -4.96 -4.16 -18.91
N THR A 202 -3.98 -4.71 -19.63
CA THR A 202 -3.15 -5.87 -19.22
C THR A 202 -1.68 -5.48 -19.05
N ALA A 203 -1.37 -4.19 -18.94
CA ALA A 203 -0.01 -3.70 -18.84
C ALA A 203 0.68 -4.19 -17.54
N THR A 204 2.00 -4.33 -17.58
CA THR A 204 2.80 -4.86 -16.48
C THR A 204 3.95 -3.97 -16.08
N ALA A 205 4.15 -3.80 -14.77
CA ALA A 205 5.37 -3.19 -14.23
C ALA A 205 6.61 -4.08 -14.39
N ALA A 206 6.45 -5.35 -14.77
CA ALA A 206 7.52 -6.33 -14.96
C ALA A 206 8.53 -6.34 -13.80
N ASN A 207 9.79 -5.94 -14.01
CA ASN A 207 10.84 -5.87 -12.98
C ASN A 207 11.31 -4.42 -12.76
N ALA A 208 10.49 -3.44 -13.12
CA ALA A 208 10.85 -2.03 -13.01
C ALA A 208 10.91 -1.55 -11.55
N THR A 209 11.66 -0.47 -11.34
CA THR A 209 11.77 0.19 -10.02
C THR A 209 11.09 1.55 -10.04
N PHE A 210 10.25 1.81 -9.05
CA PHE A 210 9.47 3.03 -8.90
C PHE A 210 9.82 3.69 -7.58
N THR A 211 10.21 4.96 -7.63
CA THR A 211 10.39 5.82 -6.45
C THR A 211 9.30 6.87 -6.44
N ASN A 212 8.28 6.65 -5.62
CA ASN A 212 7.17 7.56 -5.39
C ASN A 212 7.56 8.51 -4.25
N VAL A 213 7.87 9.76 -4.60
CA VAL A 213 8.31 10.79 -3.65
C VAL A 213 7.10 11.40 -2.96
N GLY A 214 7.06 11.40 -1.62
CA GLY A 214 5.98 12.05 -0.87
C GLY A 214 5.88 13.55 -1.12
N GLY A 215 4.74 14.14 -0.76
CA GLY A 215 4.47 15.55 -0.94
C GLY A 215 5.52 16.44 -0.29
N THR A 216 5.90 17.51 -0.99
CA THR A 216 7.00 18.41 -0.59
C THR A 216 6.54 19.79 -0.14
N VAL A 217 5.23 19.94 0.04
CA VAL A 217 4.54 21.16 0.48
C VAL A 217 3.46 20.78 1.49
N SER A 218 3.00 21.73 2.30
CA SER A 218 1.93 21.45 3.26
C SER A 218 0.64 21.04 2.55
N GLY A 219 0.10 19.87 2.88
CA GLY A 219 -1.11 19.35 2.23
C GLY A 219 -0.90 18.81 0.81
N GLY A 220 0.35 18.73 0.34
CA GLY A 220 0.66 18.24 -1.00
C GLY A 220 0.58 16.73 -1.14
N ASP A 221 0.11 16.27 -2.28
CA ASP A 221 0.07 14.86 -2.66
C ASP A 221 1.45 14.28 -2.97
N GLY A 222 1.59 12.96 -2.81
CA GLY A 222 2.79 12.22 -3.21
C GLY A 222 2.81 11.93 -4.71
N GLY A 223 3.96 11.48 -5.21
CA GLY A 223 4.06 10.93 -6.56
C GLY A 223 3.35 9.57 -6.62
N ASN A 224 2.71 9.28 -7.74
CA ASN A 224 1.81 8.14 -7.86
C ASN A 224 2.26 7.11 -8.91
N THR A 225 2.13 5.83 -8.55
CA THR A 225 2.08 4.72 -9.50
C THR A 225 0.70 4.06 -9.43
N GLN A 226 -0.02 3.98 -10.54
CA GLN A 226 -1.42 3.52 -10.56
C GLN A 226 -1.62 2.31 -11.48
N PHE A 227 -2.41 1.33 -11.03
CA PHE A 227 -2.78 0.14 -11.77
C PHE A 227 -4.30 0.05 -11.92
N TYR A 228 -4.78 0.04 -13.17
CA TYR A 228 -6.18 -0.09 -13.56
C TYR A 228 -6.44 -1.37 -14.35
N GLY A 229 -7.71 -1.77 -14.43
CA GLY A 229 -8.14 -2.90 -15.26
C GLY A 229 -7.57 -4.22 -14.74
N ASN A 230 -6.93 -5.00 -15.62
CA ASN A 230 -6.25 -6.27 -15.32
C ASN A 230 -4.72 -6.10 -15.30
N SER A 231 -4.22 -4.88 -15.10
CA SER A 231 -2.79 -4.61 -15.03
C SER A 231 -2.16 -5.22 -13.78
N THR A 232 -0.85 -5.42 -13.80
CA THR A 232 -0.14 -6.08 -12.70
C THR A 232 1.19 -5.44 -12.35
N ALA A 233 1.47 -5.37 -11.05
CA ALA A 233 2.78 -5.00 -10.54
C ALA A 233 3.86 -6.05 -10.82
N ALA A 234 3.49 -7.28 -11.21
CA ALA A 234 4.40 -8.38 -11.53
C ALA A 234 5.51 -8.54 -10.48
N TYR A 235 6.77 -8.27 -10.80
CA TYR A 235 7.92 -8.34 -9.89
C TYR A 235 8.53 -6.95 -9.61
N GLY A 236 7.75 -5.88 -9.79
CA GLY A 236 8.20 -4.50 -9.64
C GLY A 236 8.59 -4.16 -8.20
N HIS A 237 9.47 -3.18 -8.06
CA HIS A 237 9.92 -2.66 -6.77
C HIS A 237 9.42 -1.23 -6.58
N PHE A 238 8.69 -0.97 -5.49
CA PHE A 238 8.01 0.30 -5.23
C PHE A 238 8.47 0.90 -3.91
N TYR A 239 9.08 2.07 -3.97
CA TYR A 239 9.56 2.83 -2.82
C TYR A 239 8.67 4.04 -2.60
N ASN A 240 7.78 3.94 -1.61
CA ASN A 240 6.75 4.93 -1.30
C ASN A 240 7.21 5.77 -0.11
N TRP A 241 7.73 6.97 -0.39
CA TRP A 241 8.29 7.85 0.65
C TRP A 241 7.21 8.65 1.35
N GLY A 242 7.23 8.70 2.69
CA GLY A 242 6.32 9.56 3.44
C GLY A 242 6.50 11.05 3.14
N GLY A 243 5.46 11.84 3.43
CA GLY A 243 5.43 13.28 3.23
C GLY A 243 6.54 14.01 3.99
N THR A 244 7.05 15.07 3.38
CA THR A 244 8.16 15.88 3.94
C THR A 244 7.71 17.21 4.54
N HIS A 245 6.41 17.46 4.59
CA HIS A 245 5.77 18.61 5.21
C HIS A 245 4.51 18.22 5.98
N SER A 246 4.00 19.12 6.83
CA SER A 246 2.76 18.89 7.57
C SER A 246 1.58 18.65 6.62
N LYS A 247 0.75 17.65 6.92
CA LYS A 247 -0.41 17.23 6.11
C LYS A 247 -0.09 16.75 4.70
N ALA A 248 1.19 16.68 4.31
CA ALA A 248 1.59 16.15 3.02
C ALA A 248 1.36 14.64 2.98
N ASN A 249 0.79 14.13 1.89
CA ASN A 249 0.62 12.71 1.67
C ASN A 249 1.97 12.06 1.31
N GLY A 250 2.12 10.78 1.63
CA GLY A 250 3.24 9.99 1.15
C GLY A 250 3.10 9.66 -0.33
N GLY A 251 4.18 9.19 -0.95
CA GLY A 251 4.13 8.56 -2.26
C GLY A 251 3.22 7.34 -2.23
N ASP A 252 2.53 7.08 -3.34
CA ASP A 252 1.41 6.14 -3.39
C ASP A 252 1.57 5.13 -4.53
N VAL A 253 1.18 3.88 -4.24
CA VAL A 253 0.83 2.90 -5.25
C VAL A 253 -0.63 2.52 -5.10
N ALA A 254 -1.44 2.76 -6.13
CA ALA A 254 -2.86 2.45 -6.12
C ALA A 254 -3.20 1.29 -7.06
N PHE A 255 -3.97 0.33 -6.57
CA PHE A 255 -4.59 -0.75 -7.34
C PHE A 255 -6.11 -0.58 -7.38
N ASP A 256 -6.63 -0.50 -8.61
CA ASP A 256 -8.02 -0.24 -8.90
C ASP A 256 -8.64 -1.35 -9.78
N ALA A 257 -9.98 -1.44 -9.76
CA ALA A 257 -10.77 -2.45 -10.48
C ALA A 257 -10.35 -3.91 -10.19
N THR A 258 -9.64 -4.57 -11.11
CA THR A 258 -9.18 -5.97 -10.98
C THR A 258 -7.66 -6.08 -11.03
N ALA A 259 -6.95 -4.97 -10.79
CA ALA A 259 -5.50 -4.94 -10.84
C ALA A 259 -4.90 -5.84 -9.75
N ASP A 260 -3.73 -6.40 -10.04
CA ASP A 260 -3.09 -7.41 -9.20
C ASP A 260 -1.66 -7.03 -8.79
N GLY A 261 -1.38 -7.10 -7.49
CA GLY A 261 -0.08 -6.84 -6.89
C GLY A 261 1.02 -7.81 -7.33
N GLY A 262 0.68 -8.92 -7.99
CA GLY A 262 1.62 -9.90 -8.52
C GLY A 262 2.52 -10.45 -7.42
N HIS A 263 3.81 -10.53 -7.71
CA HIS A 263 4.91 -10.77 -6.78
C HIS A 263 5.68 -9.48 -6.46
N GLY A 264 5.02 -8.32 -6.50
CA GLY A 264 5.67 -7.03 -6.33
C GLY A 264 6.23 -6.84 -4.92
N HIS A 265 7.22 -5.96 -4.80
CA HIS A 265 7.84 -5.57 -3.52
C HIS A 265 7.52 -4.10 -3.22
N PHE A 266 6.81 -3.85 -2.12
CA PHE A 266 6.32 -2.54 -1.74
C PHE A 266 6.92 -2.11 -0.40
N TYR A 267 7.57 -0.94 -0.39
CA TYR A 267 8.23 -0.37 0.76
C TYR A 267 7.57 0.97 1.10
N ASN A 268 6.72 0.97 2.13
CA ASN A 268 5.97 2.13 2.60
C ASN A 268 6.72 2.77 3.77
N TYR A 269 7.34 3.93 3.56
CA TYR A 269 8.17 4.61 4.55
C TYR A 269 7.38 5.61 5.38
N ALA A 270 7.76 5.80 6.64
CA ALA A 270 7.16 6.80 7.48
C ALA A 270 7.49 8.24 7.02
N ALA A 271 6.70 9.20 7.48
CA ALA A 271 6.85 10.61 7.14
C ALA A 271 7.96 11.29 7.94
N LYS A 272 8.81 12.04 7.24
CA LYS A 272 9.89 12.82 7.87
C LYS A 272 9.37 14.01 8.67
N ALA A 273 8.22 14.57 8.28
CA ALA A 273 7.66 15.77 8.91
C ALA A 273 6.53 15.46 9.88
N ALA A 274 6.49 16.20 10.99
CA ALA A 274 5.38 16.16 11.92
C ALA A 274 4.05 16.49 11.22
N GLY A 275 3.06 15.63 11.42
CA GLY A 275 1.75 15.74 10.79
C GLY A 275 1.71 15.40 9.30
N GLY A 276 2.83 15.00 8.67
CA GLY A 276 2.82 14.37 7.34
C GLY A 276 2.37 12.91 7.43
N TYR A 277 1.87 12.36 6.32
CA TYR A 277 1.44 10.96 6.22
C TYR A 277 2.54 10.08 5.62
N GLY A 278 2.62 8.82 6.06
CA GLY A 278 3.57 7.87 5.50
C GLY A 278 3.24 7.49 4.06
N GLY A 279 4.19 6.86 3.38
CA GLY A 279 3.98 6.24 2.08
C GLY A 279 2.89 5.18 2.16
N VAL A 280 2.17 4.98 1.06
CA VAL A 280 0.97 4.15 1.05
C VAL A 280 0.95 3.21 -0.15
N THR A 281 0.43 2.01 0.08
CA THR A 281 -0.05 1.15 -1.00
C THR A 281 -1.53 0.90 -0.79
N SER A 282 -2.35 1.25 -1.77
CA SER A 282 -3.80 1.29 -1.62
C SER A 282 -4.50 0.34 -2.59
N PHE A 283 -5.45 -0.42 -2.08
CA PHE A 283 -6.37 -1.27 -2.82
C PHE A 283 -7.76 -0.66 -2.68
N ASN A 284 -7.93 0.49 -3.33
CA ASN A 284 -9.06 1.38 -3.09
C ASN A 284 -10.25 1.13 -4.03
N ASN A 285 -10.02 0.39 -5.12
CA ASN A 285 -10.99 0.21 -6.20
C ASN A 285 -11.66 1.53 -6.54
N ASN A 286 -10.91 2.55 -6.94
CA ASN A 286 -11.48 3.71 -7.62
C ASN A 286 -12.26 3.26 -8.88
N PRO A 287 -13.19 4.09 -9.40
CA PRO A 287 -14.06 3.69 -10.50
C PRO A 287 -13.29 3.04 -11.67
N PRO A 288 -13.87 2.01 -12.34
CA PRO A 288 -15.28 1.63 -12.35
C PRO A 288 -15.75 0.79 -11.14
N HIS A 289 -17.07 0.77 -10.92
CA HIS A 289 -17.74 -0.01 -9.87
C HIS A 289 -17.75 -1.51 -10.20
N MET A 290 -17.19 -2.33 -9.31
CA MET A 290 -17.02 -3.78 -9.46
C MET A 290 -17.92 -4.52 -8.47
N THR A 291 -18.96 -5.24 -8.91
CA THR A 291 -20.00 -5.75 -8.00
C THR A 291 -19.56 -6.83 -7.01
N THR A 292 -18.65 -7.74 -7.40
CA THR A 292 -18.18 -8.85 -6.55
C THR A 292 -16.66 -9.04 -6.56
N GLN A 293 -15.96 -8.19 -7.30
CA GLN A 293 -14.52 -8.27 -7.51
C GLN A 293 -13.85 -7.00 -6.97
N GLY A 294 -12.54 -7.04 -6.88
CA GLY A 294 -11.72 -5.90 -6.52
C GLY A 294 -10.25 -6.21 -6.75
N ALA A 295 -9.43 -5.18 -6.57
CA ALA A 295 -7.99 -5.29 -6.63
C ALA A 295 -7.47 -6.36 -5.65
N SER A 296 -6.41 -7.04 -6.08
CA SER A 296 -5.81 -8.16 -5.37
C SER A 296 -4.37 -7.84 -5.03
N ALA A 297 -3.93 -8.15 -3.81
CA ALA A 297 -2.52 -8.08 -3.43
C ALA A 297 -1.67 -9.23 -4.01
N GLY A 298 -2.30 -10.21 -4.68
CA GLY A 298 -1.63 -11.34 -5.31
C GLY A 298 -0.76 -12.13 -4.32
N TYR A 299 0.52 -12.25 -4.64
CA TYR A 299 1.61 -12.85 -3.84
C TYR A 299 2.66 -11.80 -3.44
N GLY A 300 2.27 -10.53 -3.36
CA GLY A 300 3.20 -9.42 -3.11
C GLY A 300 3.81 -9.46 -1.70
N SER A 301 4.95 -8.79 -1.56
CA SER A 301 5.63 -8.53 -0.30
C SER A 301 5.48 -7.05 0.07
N TYR A 302 4.81 -6.77 1.17
CA TYR A 302 4.49 -5.42 1.60
C TYR A 302 5.11 -5.10 2.96
N ILE A 303 5.93 -4.05 3.00
CA ILE A 303 6.66 -3.63 4.19
C ILE A 303 6.20 -2.22 4.57
N ASN A 304 5.63 -2.11 5.76
CA ASN A 304 5.10 -0.89 6.33
C ASN A 304 5.99 -0.45 7.49
N PHE A 305 6.75 0.62 7.30
CA PHE A 305 7.68 1.11 8.30
C PHE A 305 6.97 2.05 9.29
N GLY A 306 7.11 1.76 10.59
CA GLY A 306 6.83 2.74 11.64
C GLY A 306 7.94 3.79 11.72
N ALA A 307 7.63 4.97 12.26
CA ALA A 307 8.55 6.08 12.35
C ALA A 307 9.77 5.77 13.24
N GLN A 308 10.96 6.02 12.73
CA GLN A 308 12.25 5.85 13.39
C GLN A 308 13.13 7.11 13.21
N ASP A 309 14.21 7.21 13.99
CA ASP A 309 15.30 8.19 13.91
C ASP A 309 15.17 9.30 12.84
N GLY A 310 14.55 10.43 13.23
CA GLY A 310 14.40 11.62 12.39
C GLY A 310 13.05 11.75 11.69
N GLU A 311 12.24 10.69 11.64
CA GLU A 311 10.84 10.71 11.22
C GLU A 311 9.94 11.20 12.35
N GLN A 312 8.85 11.89 12.00
CA GLN A 312 8.02 12.63 12.96
C GLN A 312 6.52 12.50 12.68
N GLY A 313 6.13 11.93 11.54
CA GLY A 313 4.73 11.84 11.12
C GLY A 313 4.18 10.43 11.11
N GLY A 314 3.26 10.17 10.19
CA GLY A 314 2.59 8.88 10.04
C GLY A 314 3.52 7.78 9.53
N GLY A 315 3.26 6.54 9.96
CA GLY A 315 3.93 5.35 9.46
C GLY A 315 3.48 5.01 8.04
N GLY A 316 4.31 4.25 7.34
CA GLY A 316 3.90 3.68 6.06
C GLY A 316 2.78 2.67 6.25
N HIS A 317 1.87 2.56 5.28
CA HIS A 317 0.66 1.77 5.49
C HIS A 317 0.06 1.20 4.23
N ILE A 318 -0.88 0.27 4.43
CA ILE A 318 -1.68 -0.32 3.38
C ILE A 318 -3.15 -0.17 3.73
N GLU A 319 -3.93 0.17 2.71
CA GLU A 319 -5.38 0.29 2.84
C GLU A 319 -6.08 -0.64 1.86
N PHE A 320 -6.86 -1.57 2.39
CA PHE A 320 -7.89 -2.29 1.64
C PHE A 320 -9.22 -1.58 1.90
N SER A 321 -9.52 -0.56 1.10
CA SER A 321 -10.74 0.22 1.21
C SER A 321 -11.75 -0.22 0.15
N ALA A 322 -12.88 -0.77 0.59
CA ALA A 322 -13.86 -1.35 -0.33
C ALA A 322 -14.87 -0.29 -0.78
N LYS A 323 -14.40 0.69 -1.57
CA LYS A 323 -15.21 1.84 -2.01
C LYS A 323 -16.02 1.55 -3.28
N TYR A 324 -15.38 1.05 -4.34
CA TYR A 324 -16.06 0.63 -5.57
C TYR A 324 -15.75 -0.81 -5.98
N GLY A 325 -15.40 -1.66 -5.02
CA GLY A 325 -15.18 -3.09 -5.21
C GLY A 325 -14.75 -3.74 -3.91
N SER A 326 -14.63 -5.07 -3.90
CA SER A 326 -14.21 -5.86 -2.73
C SER A 326 -12.76 -6.33 -2.88
N PRO A 327 -11.77 -5.56 -2.38
CA PRO A 327 -10.37 -5.91 -2.56
C PRO A 327 -9.95 -7.07 -1.65
N THR A 328 -8.89 -7.77 -2.04
CA THR A 328 -8.41 -8.97 -1.34
C THR A 328 -6.91 -8.92 -1.11
N ALA A 329 -6.47 -9.31 0.08
CA ALA A 329 -5.04 -9.52 0.35
C ALA A 329 -4.50 -10.81 -0.28
N ALA A 330 -5.36 -11.64 -0.89
CA ALA A 330 -5.01 -12.86 -1.60
C ALA A 330 -4.03 -13.74 -0.80
N ASN A 331 -2.79 -13.91 -1.27
CA ASN A 331 -1.72 -14.65 -0.61
C ASN A 331 -0.53 -13.73 -0.25
N GLY A 332 -0.77 -12.42 -0.12
CA GLY A 332 0.25 -11.44 0.17
C GLY A 332 0.90 -11.62 1.55
N ARG A 333 2.14 -11.14 1.68
CA ARG A 333 2.88 -11.08 2.95
C ARG A 333 3.03 -9.63 3.39
N PHE A 334 2.65 -9.35 4.62
CA PHE A 334 2.57 -7.99 5.17
C PHE A 334 3.41 -7.90 6.44
N GLU A 335 4.34 -6.95 6.50
CA GLU A 335 5.15 -6.66 7.68
C GLU A 335 4.85 -5.24 8.18
N ASN A 336 4.24 -5.15 9.35
CA ASN A 336 3.85 -3.90 10.00
C ASN A 336 4.84 -3.61 11.14
N TYR A 337 5.80 -2.72 10.88
CA TYR A 337 6.82 -2.36 11.85
C TYR A 337 6.31 -1.33 12.87
N GLY A 338 6.61 -1.54 14.15
CA GLY A 338 6.33 -0.53 15.17
C GLY A 338 7.20 0.72 15.02
N SER A 339 6.82 1.74 15.78
CA SER A 339 7.37 3.08 15.78
C SER A 339 8.17 3.33 17.06
N ALA A 340 9.10 4.28 16.99
CA ALA A 340 9.73 4.89 18.16
C ALA A 340 8.84 5.99 18.80
N ILE A 341 7.79 6.43 18.10
CA ILE A 341 6.85 7.47 18.52
C ILE A 341 5.57 6.82 19.08
N ALA A 342 5.02 7.40 20.15
CA ALA A 342 3.86 6.85 20.85
C ALA A 342 2.52 6.93 20.09
N SER A 343 2.43 7.78 19.07
CA SER A 343 1.20 7.92 18.29
C SER A 343 0.92 6.65 17.49
N LYS A 344 -0.29 6.07 17.63
CA LYS A 344 -0.75 4.92 16.82
C LYS A 344 -0.50 5.14 15.33
N SER A 345 -0.79 6.34 14.82
CA SER A 345 -0.64 6.66 13.39
C SER A 345 0.81 6.65 12.90
N SER A 346 1.79 6.69 13.79
CA SER A 346 3.21 6.66 13.42
C SER A 346 3.74 5.25 13.19
N ALA A 347 3.02 4.21 13.59
CA ALA A 347 3.39 2.82 13.35
C ALA A 347 3.05 2.39 11.93
N GLY A 348 3.81 1.43 11.41
CA GLY A 348 3.47 0.75 10.17
C GLY A 348 2.21 -0.10 10.38
N HIS A 349 1.30 -0.09 9.41
CA HIS A 349 0.01 -0.77 9.61
C HIS A 349 -0.70 -1.19 8.32
N THR A 350 -1.62 -2.14 8.48
CA THR A 350 -2.54 -2.58 7.41
C THR A 350 -3.99 -2.44 7.88
N ILE A 351 -4.84 -1.82 7.07
CA ILE A 351 -6.25 -1.58 7.41
C ILE A 351 -7.16 -2.22 6.36
N PHE A 352 -8.17 -2.96 6.83
CA PHE A 352 -9.30 -3.47 6.06
C PHE A 352 -10.54 -2.70 6.49
N SER A 353 -11.08 -1.85 5.62
CA SER A 353 -12.19 -1.00 6.01
C SER A 353 -13.28 -0.77 4.97
N ILE A 354 -14.45 -0.40 5.48
CA ILE A 354 -15.61 0.06 4.72
C ILE A 354 -16.16 1.36 5.31
N ASN A 355 -16.82 2.16 4.46
CA ASN A 355 -17.67 3.28 4.87
C ASN A 355 -19.12 2.95 4.51
N LEU A 356 -20.03 3.05 5.49
CA LEU A 356 -21.45 2.79 5.28
C LEU A 356 -22.16 3.99 4.60
N PRO A 357 -23.22 3.72 3.79
CA PRO A 357 -23.69 2.40 3.37
C PRO A 357 -22.84 1.84 2.21
N THR A 358 -22.57 0.54 2.22
CA THR A 358 -21.91 -0.17 1.11
C THR A 358 -22.27 -1.66 1.13
N ASP A 359 -22.27 -2.28 -0.05
CA ASP A 359 -22.36 -3.75 -0.22
C ASP A 359 -20.97 -4.40 -0.36
N TYR A 360 -19.93 -3.58 -0.43
CA TYR A 360 -18.56 -4.02 -0.59
C TYR A 360 -17.89 -4.34 0.72
N TYR A 361 -16.86 -5.18 0.62
CA TYR A 361 -16.11 -5.64 1.78
C TYR A 361 -14.71 -6.08 1.37
N PRO A 362 -13.69 -5.71 2.15
CA PRO A 362 -12.35 -6.20 1.93
C PRO A 362 -12.14 -7.52 2.69
N THR A 363 -11.27 -8.40 2.17
CA THR A 363 -10.90 -9.66 2.82
C THR A 363 -9.40 -9.84 2.92
N ALA A 364 -8.92 -10.33 4.05
CA ALA A 364 -7.52 -10.72 4.19
C ALA A 364 -7.21 -12.07 3.49
N ALA A 365 -8.24 -12.80 3.01
CA ALA A 365 -8.10 -14.06 2.29
C ALA A 365 -7.10 -15.02 2.97
N ASN A 366 -6.02 -15.42 2.30
CA ASN A 366 -4.95 -16.29 2.84
C ASN A 366 -3.68 -15.50 3.22
N GLY A 367 -3.79 -14.18 3.34
CA GLY A 367 -2.65 -13.30 3.60
C GLY A 367 -1.96 -13.61 4.93
N THR A 368 -0.66 -13.34 5.01
CA THR A 368 0.13 -13.46 6.24
C THR A 368 0.57 -12.10 6.73
N PHE A 369 0.24 -11.77 7.98
CA PHE A 369 0.47 -10.46 8.59
C PHE A 369 1.37 -10.61 9.81
N LEU A 370 2.50 -9.91 9.82
CA LEU A 370 3.42 -9.84 10.94
C LEU A 370 3.37 -8.44 11.54
N ASN A 371 2.88 -8.35 12.78
CA ASN A 371 2.76 -7.11 13.53
C ASN A 371 3.89 -7.04 14.56
N HIS A 372 4.84 -6.15 14.35
CA HIS A 372 6.01 -5.97 15.20
C HIS A 372 5.71 -5.07 16.41
N PRO A 373 6.41 -5.24 17.53
CA PRO A 373 6.25 -4.39 18.69
C PRO A 373 6.74 -2.96 18.44
N GLY A 374 6.39 -2.06 19.36
CA GLY A 374 6.99 -0.73 19.44
C GLY A 374 8.51 -0.82 19.65
N VAL A 375 9.25 0.18 19.14
CA VAL A 375 10.72 0.18 19.20
C VAL A 375 11.24 0.42 20.63
N ASN A 376 10.46 1.11 21.46
CA ASN A 376 10.79 1.45 22.84
C ASN A 376 9.55 1.38 23.76
N GLU A 377 9.70 1.68 25.06
CA GLU A 377 8.62 1.62 26.08
C GLU A 377 7.36 2.40 25.70
N GLU A 378 7.51 3.55 25.03
CA GLU A 378 6.39 4.42 24.66
C GLU A 378 5.96 4.27 23.20
N GLY A 379 6.76 3.61 22.37
CA GLY A 379 6.55 3.49 20.93
C GLY A 379 5.28 2.72 20.59
N ALA A 380 4.56 3.18 19.57
CA ALA A 380 3.40 2.49 19.03
C ALA A 380 3.81 1.20 18.30
N ALA A 381 3.15 0.10 18.58
CA ALA A 381 3.39 -1.15 17.85
C ALA A 381 2.74 -1.14 16.46
N GLY A 382 3.32 -1.92 15.54
CA GLY A 382 2.72 -2.18 14.25
C GLY A 382 1.46 -3.01 14.40
N TYR A 383 0.50 -2.83 13.49
CA TYR A 383 -0.82 -3.44 13.66
C TYR A 383 -1.56 -3.76 12.36
N THR A 384 -2.52 -4.67 12.49
CA THR A 384 -3.55 -4.92 11.48
C THR A 384 -4.94 -4.64 12.06
N GLU A 385 -5.78 -3.92 11.31
CA GLU A 385 -7.08 -3.44 11.80
C GLU A 385 -8.20 -3.70 10.81
N PHE A 386 -9.32 -4.22 11.31
CA PHE A 386 -10.57 -4.37 10.59
C PHE A 386 -11.57 -3.35 11.12
N SER A 387 -12.14 -2.53 10.24
CA SER A 387 -12.98 -1.40 10.66
C SER A 387 -14.19 -1.11 9.79
N VAL A 388 -15.29 -0.71 10.44
CA VAL A 388 -16.48 -0.16 9.79
C VAL A 388 -16.67 1.28 10.24
N TYR A 389 -16.74 2.19 9.26
CA TYR A 389 -16.96 3.61 9.49
C TYR A 389 -18.32 4.06 8.96
N GLY A 390 -18.78 5.23 9.42
CA GLY A 390 -20.05 5.84 8.99
C GLY A 390 -21.29 5.25 9.68
N THR A 391 -22.47 5.66 9.19
CA THR A 391 -23.77 5.20 9.70
C THR A 391 -24.62 4.68 8.54
N GLY A 392 -25.53 3.74 8.82
CA GLY A 392 -26.41 3.16 7.81
C GLY A 392 -26.60 1.66 7.99
N SER A 393 -27.34 1.05 7.07
CA SER A 393 -27.53 -0.41 7.05
C SER A 393 -26.23 -1.11 6.69
N ARG A 394 -25.83 -2.05 7.53
CA ARG A 394 -24.71 -2.98 7.27
C ARG A 394 -25.22 -4.12 6.40
N ALA A 395 -24.60 -4.32 5.24
CA ALA A 395 -24.85 -5.51 4.42
C ALA A 395 -24.37 -6.78 5.15
N SER A 396 -24.72 -7.97 4.63
CA SER A 396 -24.23 -9.23 5.19
C SER A 396 -22.71 -9.38 5.08
N ASN A 397 -22.11 -8.75 4.07
CA ASN A 397 -20.68 -8.82 3.82
C ASN A 397 -19.96 -7.64 4.46
N VAL A 398 -18.89 -7.95 5.16
CA VAL A 398 -18.22 -7.04 6.11
C VAL A 398 -16.72 -7.30 6.05
N PRO A 399 -15.86 -6.36 6.51
CA PRO A 399 -14.43 -6.61 6.60
C PRO A 399 -14.15 -7.92 7.36
N THR A 400 -13.39 -8.82 6.73
CA THR A 400 -13.14 -10.17 7.22
C THR A 400 -11.67 -10.55 7.16
N ALA A 401 -11.17 -11.18 8.22
CA ALA A 401 -9.84 -11.77 8.22
C ALA A 401 -9.72 -13.05 7.36
N GLY A 402 -10.82 -13.56 6.80
CA GLY A 402 -10.79 -14.69 5.88
C GLY A 402 -10.17 -15.95 6.51
N GLU A 403 -9.21 -16.56 5.83
CA GLU A 403 -8.35 -17.65 6.31
C GLU A 403 -6.93 -17.15 6.63
N GLY A 404 -6.79 -15.84 6.87
CA GLY A 404 -5.49 -15.19 7.03
C GLY A 404 -4.76 -15.64 8.28
N THR A 405 -3.43 -15.48 8.28
CA THR A 405 -2.58 -15.75 9.44
C THR A 405 -2.03 -14.45 10.00
N PHE A 406 -2.29 -14.17 11.27
CA PHE A 406 -1.90 -12.93 11.94
C PHE A 406 -0.97 -13.25 13.10
N ILE A 407 0.26 -12.75 13.03
CA ILE A 407 1.32 -12.98 14.00
C ILE A 407 1.60 -11.68 14.73
N ASN A 408 1.19 -11.62 16.00
CA ASN A 408 1.34 -10.47 16.86
C ASN A 408 2.54 -10.71 17.79
N LEU A 409 3.64 -10.01 17.55
CA LEU A 409 4.89 -10.19 18.28
C LEU A 409 4.88 -9.40 19.60
N GLY A 410 5.35 -10.01 20.69
CA GLY A 410 5.56 -9.33 21.96
C GLY A 410 6.76 -8.35 21.92
N GLY A 411 6.74 -7.39 22.84
CA GLY A 411 7.82 -6.41 23.02
C GLY A 411 9.15 -7.07 23.41
N TYR A 412 10.25 -6.58 22.82
CA TYR A 412 11.60 -7.10 23.10
C TYR A 412 12.34 -6.34 24.21
N THR A 413 11.85 -5.16 24.56
CA THR A 413 12.38 -4.28 25.60
C THR A 413 11.32 -4.07 26.68
N SER A 414 11.76 -3.74 27.90
CA SER A 414 10.88 -3.53 29.05
C SER A 414 9.71 -2.61 28.69
N LYS A 415 8.49 -3.10 28.91
CA LYS A 415 7.21 -2.41 28.68
C LYS A 415 6.92 -1.94 27.26
N ALA A 416 7.78 -2.25 26.28
CA ALA A 416 7.44 -1.98 24.88
C ALA A 416 6.13 -2.67 24.52
N THR A 417 5.30 -1.96 23.78
CA THR A 417 4.00 -2.47 23.33
C THR A 417 4.21 -3.63 22.36
N GLY A 418 3.42 -4.70 22.49
CA GLY A 418 3.39 -5.78 21.51
C GLY A 418 2.60 -5.39 20.26
N GLY A 419 2.96 -5.95 19.12
CA GLY A 419 2.17 -5.87 17.88
C GLY A 419 0.76 -6.42 18.11
N TYR A 420 -0.20 -5.95 17.31
CA TYR A 420 -1.59 -6.34 17.56
C TYR A 420 -2.47 -6.43 16.32
N THR A 421 -3.51 -7.24 16.45
CA THR A 421 -4.61 -7.34 15.48
C THR A 421 -5.91 -6.95 16.17
N VAL A 422 -6.72 -6.11 15.53
CA VAL A 422 -7.97 -5.59 16.10
C VAL A 422 -9.16 -5.76 15.16
N PHE A 423 -10.27 -6.22 15.72
CA PHE A 423 -11.58 -6.34 15.09
C PHE A 423 -12.55 -5.38 15.75
N SER A 424 -12.98 -4.33 15.04
CA SER A 424 -13.98 -3.39 15.56
C SER A 424 -15.39 -3.91 15.40
N THR A 425 -16.35 -3.19 16.01
CA THR A 425 -17.77 -3.25 15.70
C THR A 425 -17.98 -3.40 14.19
N GLY A 426 -18.80 -4.35 13.79
CA GLY A 426 -19.13 -4.52 12.40
C GLY A 426 -18.19 -5.41 11.60
N THR A 427 -17.25 -6.14 12.20
CA THR A 427 -16.25 -6.97 11.47
C THR A 427 -16.23 -8.43 11.92
N THR A 428 -15.47 -9.29 11.23
CA THR A 428 -15.33 -10.71 11.59
C THR A 428 -13.90 -11.24 11.44
N ALA A 429 -13.46 -12.07 12.37
CA ALA A 429 -12.21 -12.84 12.25
C ALA A 429 -12.33 -14.03 11.28
N GLY A 430 -13.54 -14.35 10.80
CA GLY A 430 -13.73 -15.42 9.82
C GLY A 430 -13.21 -16.76 10.33
N ASN A 431 -12.32 -17.38 9.56
CA ASN A 431 -11.67 -18.65 9.86
C ASN A 431 -10.15 -18.47 10.04
N ALA A 432 -9.72 -17.28 10.46
CA ALA A 432 -8.32 -16.90 10.54
C ALA A 432 -7.54 -17.69 11.61
N THR A 433 -6.22 -17.72 11.46
CA THR A 433 -5.29 -18.12 12.52
C THR A 433 -4.72 -16.87 13.17
N LEU A 434 -4.98 -16.68 14.47
CA LEU A 434 -4.58 -15.51 15.24
C LEU A 434 -3.58 -15.92 16.32
N ILE A 435 -2.36 -15.40 16.23
CA ILE A 435 -1.24 -15.79 17.10
C ILE A 435 -0.77 -14.58 17.89
N ALA A 436 -0.67 -14.70 19.22
CA ALA A 436 -0.09 -13.69 20.10
C ALA A 436 1.09 -14.26 20.88
N TYR A 437 2.29 -13.74 20.59
CA TYR A 437 3.51 -14.12 21.27
C TYR A 437 3.76 -13.25 22.50
N GLY A 438 4.27 -13.87 23.57
CA GLY A 438 4.73 -13.14 24.75
C GLY A 438 5.94 -12.26 24.46
N GLY A 439 6.04 -11.16 25.20
CA GLY A 439 7.21 -10.30 25.22
C GLY A 439 8.39 -10.92 25.97
N THR A 440 9.55 -10.30 25.81
CA THR A 440 10.81 -10.68 26.48
C THR A 440 11.38 -9.46 27.21
N ASN A 441 12.26 -9.68 28.19
CA ASN A 441 12.90 -8.60 28.97
C ASN A 441 11.90 -7.62 29.63
N GLY A 442 10.73 -8.11 30.03
CA GLY A 442 9.66 -7.29 30.61
C GLY A 442 8.78 -6.56 29.59
N GLY A 443 8.90 -6.85 28.30
CA GLY A 443 8.00 -6.35 27.26
C GLY A 443 6.59 -6.92 27.36
N ASN A 444 5.61 -6.17 26.86
CA ASN A 444 4.22 -6.61 26.82
C ASN A 444 4.03 -7.70 25.74
N GLY A 445 3.04 -8.57 25.92
CA GLY A 445 2.69 -9.55 24.89
C GLY A 445 2.11 -8.90 23.64
N GLY A 446 2.16 -9.61 22.51
CA GLY A 446 1.33 -9.31 21.35
C GLY A 446 -0.15 -9.47 21.71
N ARG A 447 -1.03 -8.77 20.99
CA ARG A 447 -2.45 -8.68 21.37
C ARG A 447 -3.38 -9.02 20.20
N ILE A 448 -4.46 -9.71 20.53
CA ILE A 448 -5.62 -9.95 19.66
C ILE A 448 -6.82 -9.33 20.34
N VAL A 449 -7.53 -8.43 19.66
CA VAL A 449 -8.56 -7.61 20.32
C VAL A 449 -9.89 -7.66 19.56
N PHE A 450 -10.97 -7.95 20.28
CA PHE A 450 -12.35 -7.93 19.77
C PHE A 450 -13.15 -6.85 20.50
N TYR A 451 -13.63 -5.86 19.75
CA TYR A 451 -14.40 -4.72 20.27
C TYR A 451 -15.85 -4.74 19.80
N GLY A 452 -16.74 -4.20 20.64
CA GLY A 452 -18.11 -3.91 20.22
C GLY A 452 -18.91 -5.18 19.89
N ASP A 453 -19.44 -5.29 18.67
CA ASP A 453 -20.20 -6.46 18.19
C ASP A 453 -19.45 -7.29 17.14
N SER A 454 -18.12 -7.18 17.12
CA SER A 454 -17.25 -7.97 16.25
C SER A 454 -17.50 -9.47 16.40
N LEU A 455 -17.31 -10.24 15.33
CA LEU A 455 -17.50 -11.69 15.37
C LEU A 455 -16.16 -12.42 15.36
N GLY A 456 -15.97 -13.39 16.26
CA GLY A 456 -14.78 -14.26 16.26
C GLY A 456 -14.84 -15.37 15.21
N GLY A 457 -16.03 -15.73 14.75
CA GLY A 457 -16.23 -16.77 13.73
C GLY A 457 -15.73 -18.13 14.20
N THR A 458 -15.02 -18.83 13.32
CA THR A 458 -14.36 -20.12 13.60
C THR A 458 -12.84 -19.98 13.69
N ALA A 459 -12.35 -18.77 13.98
CA ALA A 459 -10.92 -18.49 14.08
C ALA A 459 -10.21 -19.38 15.12
N ASN A 460 -8.97 -19.76 14.83
CA ASN A 460 -8.07 -20.46 15.74
C ASN A 460 -7.17 -19.44 16.43
N VAL A 461 -7.23 -19.37 17.77
CA VAL A 461 -6.43 -18.43 18.57
C VAL A 461 -5.33 -19.19 19.31
N GLN A 462 -4.11 -18.68 19.25
CA GLN A 462 -2.95 -19.24 19.94
C GLN A 462 -2.26 -18.18 20.79
N LEU A 463 -2.15 -18.44 22.09
CA LEU A 463 -1.51 -17.55 23.06
C LEU A 463 -0.26 -18.18 23.66
N PHE A 464 0.83 -17.41 23.67
CA PHE A 464 2.13 -17.82 24.21
C PHE A 464 2.63 -16.82 25.25
N GLY A 465 3.28 -17.29 26.33
CA GLY A 465 3.91 -16.41 27.32
C GLY A 465 2.92 -15.46 28.00
N ASN A 466 3.08 -14.14 27.82
CA ASN A 466 2.12 -13.11 28.23
C ASN A 466 1.35 -12.49 27.04
N GLY A 467 1.23 -13.20 25.91
CA GLY A 467 0.37 -12.80 24.78
C GLY A 467 -1.11 -12.75 25.18
N GLU A 468 -1.86 -11.81 24.60
CA GLU A 468 -3.20 -11.46 25.10
C GLU A 468 -4.30 -11.69 24.07
N LEU A 469 -5.42 -12.26 24.53
CA LEU A 469 -6.73 -12.16 23.89
C LEU A 469 -7.59 -11.21 24.72
N ASP A 470 -7.91 -10.04 24.17
CA ASP A 470 -8.67 -8.99 24.85
C ASP A 470 -10.09 -8.90 24.30
N ILE A 471 -11.07 -9.21 25.16
CA ILE A 471 -12.50 -9.18 24.86
C ILE A 471 -13.26 -8.27 25.83
N SER A 472 -12.54 -7.48 26.64
CA SER A 472 -13.10 -6.75 27.78
C SER A 472 -14.08 -5.64 27.37
N ASP A 473 -13.92 -5.07 26.18
CA ASP A 473 -14.79 -4.04 25.62
C ASP A 473 -15.77 -4.60 24.56
N HIS A 474 -16.07 -5.91 24.63
CA HIS A 474 -17.07 -6.55 23.77
C HIS A 474 -18.50 -6.39 24.34
N THR A 475 -19.51 -6.32 23.48
CA THR A 475 -20.90 -6.02 23.89
C THR A 475 -21.57 -7.18 24.60
N ASN A 476 -21.34 -8.42 24.14
CA ASN A 476 -22.03 -9.63 24.63
C ASN A 476 -21.09 -10.85 24.79
N GLY A 477 -19.78 -10.64 24.88
CA GLY A 477 -18.80 -11.73 24.72
C GLY A 477 -18.68 -12.24 23.28
N VAL A 478 -17.70 -13.10 23.01
CA VAL A 478 -17.32 -13.50 21.65
C VAL A 478 -17.26 -15.03 21.51
N THR A 479 -17.64 -15.54 20.34
CA THR A 479 -17.44 -16.94 19.96
C THR A 479 -16.30 -17.05 18.97
N ILE A 480 -15.35 -17.96 19.23
CA ILE A 480 -14.25 -18.33 18.34
C ILE A 480 -14.24 -19.85 18.10
N GLY A 481 -13.45 -20.30 17.11
CA GLY A 481 -13.34 -21.71 16.75
C GLY A 481 -12.61 -22.54 17.79
N ALA A 482 -11.37 -22.20 18.09
CA ALA A 482 -10.53 -22.94 19.03
C ALA A 482 -9.54 -22.02 19.74
N LEU A 483 -9.08 -22.44 20.92
CA LEU A 483 -8.10 -21.71 21.72
C LEU A 483 -7.00 -22.63 22.22
N GLU A 484 -5.76 -22.33 21.86
CA GLU A 484 -4.56 -23.00 22.37
C GLU A 484 -3.73 -22.05 23.26
N LEU A 485 -3.37 -22.52 24.46
CA LEU A 485 -2.58 -21.76 25.44
C LEU A 485 -1.30 -22.52 25.86
N THR A 486 -0.13 -22.02 25.48
CA THR A 486 1.17 -22.42 26.09
C THR A 486 1.60 -21.39 27.17
N GLY A 487 0.61 -20.68 27.68
CA GLY A 487 0.69 -19.43 28.44
C GLY A 487 -0.42 -18.53 27.92
N GLY A 488 -0.31 -17.23 28.17
CA GLY A 488 -1.23 -16.22 27.68
C GLY A 488 -2.18 -15.69 28.73
N ILE A 489 -2.87 -14.62 28.35
CA ILE A 489 -3.80 -13.87 29.19
C ILE A 489 -5.09 -13.66 28.41
N ILE A 490 -6.22 -14.01 29.03
CA ILE A 490 -7.55 -13.67 28.52
C ILE A 490 -8.06 -12.46 29.31
N VAL A 491 -8.28 -11.33 28.65
CA VAL A 491 -8.76 -10.10 29.28
C VAL A 491 -10.27 -10.01 29.14
N ALA A 492 -10.98 -9.92 30.27
CA ALA A 492 -12.44 -9.92 30.32
C ALA A 492 -12.98 -8.89 31.30
N GLN A 493 -14.12 -8.29 30.97
CA GLN A 493 -14.86 -7.41 31.87
C GLN A 493 -15.87 -8.21 32.68
N LEU A 494 -15.95 -7.94 33.98
CA LEU A 494 -16.96 -8.47 34.89
C LEU A 494 -18.03 -7.42 35.20
N GLY A 495 -19.18 -7.89 35.71
CA GLY A 495 -20.31 -7.05 36.09
C GLY A 495 -21.57 -7.40 35.31
N THR A 496 -22.48 -6.44 35.15
CA THR A 496 -23.76 -6.65 34.47
C THR A 496 -23.57 -7.11 33.02
N ASN A 497 -22.60 -6.54 32.32
CA ASN A 497 -22.25 -6.91 30.94
C ASN A 497 -20.94 -7.71 30.95
N THR A 498 -20.97 -8.92 31.49
CA THR A 498 -19.78 -9.77 31.51
C THR A 498 -19.42 -10.21 30.09
N THR A 499 -18.16 -10.04 29.70
CA THR A 499 -17.66 -10.48 28.39
C THR A 499 -17.20 -11.93 28.48
N SER A 500 -18.06 -12.88 28.12
CA SER A 500 -17.71 -14.30 28.10
C SER A 500 -17.04 -14.70 26.79
N LEU A 501 -16.05 -15.57 26.86
CA LEU A 501 -15.52 -16.30 25.69
C LEU A 501 -16.32 -17.58 25.49
N THR A 502 -16.66 -17.92 24.24
CA THR A 502 -17.27 -19.20 23.88
C THR A 502 -16.42 -19.86 22.80
N LEU A 503 -16.14 -21.15 22.96
CA LEU A 503 -15.44 -21.95 21.94
C LEU A 503 -16.45 -22.86 21.26
N SER A 504 -16.54 -22.78 19.92
CA SER A 504 -17.31 -23.75 19.13
C SER A 504 -16.54 -25.04 18.85
N GLY A 505 -15.27 -25.09 19.22
CA GLY A 505 -14.36 -26.23 19.14
C GLY A 505 -13.55 -26.35 20.43
N GLU A 506 -12.33 -26.87 20.33
CA GLU A 506 -11.57 -27.31 21.52
C GLU A 506 -10.82 -26.18 22.25
N LEU A 507 -10.83 -26.25 23.58
CA LEU A 507 -9.84 -25.63 24.45
C LEU A 507 -8.63 -26.57 24.59
N THR A 508 -7.42 -26.08 24.31
CA THR A 508 -6.18 -26.83 24.51
C THR A 508 -5.24 -26.07 25.44
N LEU A 509 -5.00 -26.61 26.65
CA LEU A 509 -4.00 -26.09 27.59
C LEU A 509 -2.70 -26.88 27.48
N LYS A 510 -1.65 -26.24 26.94
CA LYS A 510 -0.25 -26.77 26.92
C LYS A 510 0.63 -26.13 28.00
N SER A 511 0.00 -25.45 28.96
CA SER A 511 0.63 -24.84 30.13
C SER A 511 -0.06 -25.36 31.40
N SER A 512 0.58 -25.17 32.55
CA SER A 512 -0.02 -25.55 33.83
C SER A 512 -1.20 -24.66 34.23
N GLN A 513 -1.27 -23.43 33.70
CA GLN A 513 -2.29 -22.44 34.06
C GLN A 513 -2.72 -21.59 32.85
N ALA A 514 -4.02 -21.33 32.75
CA ALA A 514 -4.60 -20.29 31.92
C ALA A 514 -4.92 -19.06 32.78
N ASN A 515 -4.33 -17.92 32.43
CA ASN A 515 -4.48 -16.69 33.21
C ASN A 515 -5.59 -15.81 32.65
N PHE A 516 -6.39 -15.23 33.54
CA PHE A 516 -7.34 -14.19 33.23
C PHE A 516 -6.90 -12.84 33.80
N SER A 517 -7.16 -11.77 33.04
CA SER A 517 -7.11 -10.40 33.52
C SER A 517 -8.53 -9.85 33.56
N PHE A 518 -9.08 -9.70 34.77
CA PHE A 518 -10.41 -9.21 35.02
C PHE A 518 -10.41 -7.70 35.23
N TRP A 519 -11.25 -7.03 34.45
CA TRP A 519 -11.52 -5.61 34.58
C TRP A 519 -12.95 -5.38 35.08
N GLN A 520 -13.14 -4.31 35.85
CA GLN A 520 -14.48 -3.87 36.24
C GLN A 520 -14.68 -2.42 35.81
N LYS A 521 -15.71 -2.19 35.01
CA LYS A 521 -16.11 -0.82 34.66
C LYS A 521 -16.69 -0.15 35.91
N GLU A 522 -16.31 1.10 36.16
CA GLU A 522 -16.93 1.89 37.23
C GLU A 522 -18.44 1.99 37.00
N GLY A 523 -19.24 1.64 38.02
CA GLY A 523 -20.70 1.54 37.90
C GLY A 523 -21.20 0.39 37.00
N GLY A 524 -20.31 -0.50 36.55
CA GLY A 524 -20.61 -1.63 35.66
C GLY A 524 -21.31 -2.82 36.34
N GLY A 525 -21.74 -2.69 37.59
CA GLY A 525 -22.51 -3.71 38.30
C GLY A 525 -21.72 -4.95 38.72
N PHE A 526 -20.40 -4.82 38.92
CA PHE A 526 -19.63 -5.86 39.60
C PHE A 526 -20.10 -6.01 41.06
N ALA A 527 -20.17 -7.25 41.53
CA ALA A 527 -20.59 -7.59 42.88
C ALA A 527 -19.79 -8.78 43.42
N PHE A 528 -19.17 -8.59 44.58
CA PHE A 528 -18.57 -9.69 45.33
C PHE A 528 -19.61 -10.76 45.63
N ASN A 529 -19.13 -11.99 45.81
CA ASN A 529 -19.96 -13.16 46.08
C ASN A 529 -20.98 -13.50 44.96
N THR A 530 -20.85 -12.90 43.78
CA THR A 530 -21.61 -13.23 42.57
C THR A 530 -20.75 -14.06 41.61
N PRO A 531 -21.23 -15.20 41.08
CA PRO A 531 -20.52 -15.95 40.06
C PRO A 531 -20.72 -15.33 38.66
N TYR A 532 -19.65 -15.23 37.90
CA TYR A 532 -19.65 -14.75 36.50
C TYR A 532 -19.15 -15.86 35.57
N THR A 533 -19.90 -16.18 34.51
CA THR A 533 -19.43 -17.10 33.46
C THR A 533 -18.48 -16.36 32.54
N ILE A 534 -17.27 -16.88 32.37
CA ILE A 534 -16.18 -16.20 31.63
C ILE A 534 -15.69 -17.01 30.43
N LEU A 535 -15.86 -18.33 30.45
CA LEU A 535 -15.49 -19.22 29.35
C LEU A 535 -16.51 -20.34 29.25
N THR A 536 -16.94 -20.64 28.03
CA THR A 536 -17.78 -21.80 27.70
C THR A 536 -17.09 -22.66 26.65
N SER A 537 -16.95 -23.95 26.89
CA SER A 537 -16.37 -24.94 25.97
C SER A 537 -16.78 -26.36 26.36
N GLU A 538 -17.08 -27.19 25.36
CA GLU A 538 -17.59 -28.56 25.56
C GLU A 538 -16.60 -29.48 26.30
N ASN A 539 -15.29 -29.23 26.18
CA ASN A 539 -14.28 -30.05 26.83
C ASN A 539 -13.80 -29.50 28.18
N LEU A 540 -14.50 -28.52 28.78
CA LEU A 540 -14.09 -27.97 30.09
C LEU A 540 -14.04 -29.01 31.22
N SER A 541 -14.84 -30.09 31.11
CA SER A 541 -14.84 -31.19 32.08
C SER A 541 -13.54 -31.99 32.15
N GLU A 542 -12.63 -31.81 31.18
CA GLU A 542 -11.31 -32.45 31.15
C GLU A 542 -10.26 -31.70 31.99
N PHE A 543 -10.60 -30.50 32.48
CA PHE A 543 -9.70 -29.63 33.25
C PHE A 543 -10.10 -29.54 34.72
N THR A 544 -9.16 -29.08 35.54
CA THR A 544 -9.36 -28.81 36.97
C THR A 544 -9.30 -27.32 37.26
N GLU A 545 -10.04 -26.88 38.29
CA GLU A 545 -10.22 -25.46 38.63
C GLU A 545 -8.90 -24.74 38.98
N ASP A 546 -7.90 -25.48 39.49
CA ASP A 546 -6.56 -24.97 39.83
C ASP A 546 -5.68 -24.66 38.60
N GLN A 547 -6.11 -25.09 37.40
CA GLN A 547 -5.50 -24.70 36.13
C GLN A 547 -5.95 -23.30 35.67
N PHE A 548 -6.85 -22.63 36.39
CA PHE A 548 -7.32 -21.29 36.07
C PHE A 548 -6.93 -20.30 37.16
N THR A 549 -6.40 -19.16 36.74
CA THR A 549 -5.91 -18.10 37.63
C THR A 549 -6.39 -16.73 37.13
N GLY A 550 -6.34 -15.72 37.98
CA GLY A 550 -6.55 -14.34 37.54
C GLY A 550 -6.11 -13.34 38.59
N ASN A 551 -6.12 -12.05 38.22
CA ASN A 551 -5.77 -10.97 39.15
C ASN A 551 -6.82 -10.79 40.26
N SER A 552 -6.37 -10.29 41.40
CA SER A 552 -7.23 -9.83 42.48
C SER A 552 -8.03 -8.58 42.08
N ILE A 553 -9.23 -8.43 42.63
CA ILE A 553 -10.02 -7.20 42.59
C ILE A 553 -10.20 -6.70 44.02
N GLU A 554 -9.76 -5.48 44.31
CA GLU A 554 -9.73 -4.91 45.68
C GLU A 554 -9.07 -5.86 46.70
N ASP A 555 -7.91 -6.42 46.35
CA ASP A 555 -7.15 -7.37 47.16
C ASP A 555 -7.90 -8.68 47.49
N VAL A 556 -9.00 -8.97 46.79
CA VAL A 556 -9.72 -10.25 46.88
C VAL A 556 -9.31 -11.12 45.71
N GLU A 557 -8.85 -12.33 45.98
CA GLU A 557 -8.48 -13.30 44.95
C GLU A 557 -9.71 -13.97 44.31
N PRO A 558 -9.64 -14.30 43.02
CA PRO A 558 -10.69 -15.07 42.34
C PRO A 558 -10.70 -16.53 42.80
N THR A 559 -11.90 -17.11 42.78
CA THR A 559 -12.12 -18.55 42.89
C THR A 559 -12.84 -19.04 41.64
N PHE A 560 -12.39 -20.16 41.09
CA PHE A 560 -12.92 -20.73 39.86
C PHE A 560 -13.75 -21.96 40.15
N VAL A 561 -14.82 -22.14 39.38
CA VAL A 561 -15.66 -23.34 39.43
C VAL A 561 -16.03 -23.78 38.01
N ILE A 562 -15.93 -25.07 37.74
CA ILE A 562 -16.41 -25.67 36.47
C ILE A 562 -17.82 -26.24 36.69
N VAL A 563 -18.79 -25.76 35.91
CA VAL A 563 -20.19 -26.20 35.97
C VAL A 563 -20.65 -26.64 34.60
N GLY A 564 -20.54 -27.95 34.32
CA GLY A 564 -20.75 -28.48 32.97
C GLY A 564 -19.71 -27.88 32.01
N ASP A 565 -20.19 -27.24 30.96
CA ASP A 565 -19.36 -26.64 29.91
C ASP A 565 -19.00 -25.18 30.19
N ALA A 566 -19.18 -24.71 31.43
CA ALA A 566 -18.98 -23.31 31.81
C ALA A 566 -17.96 -23.16 32.94
N LEU A 567 -16.92 -22.35 32.70
CA LEU A 567 -16.02 -21.87 33.73
C LEU A 567 -16.58 -20.57 34.32
N ARG A 568 -16.71 -20.56 35.64
CA ARG A 568 -17.20 -19.40 36.40
C ARG A 568 -16.13 -18.89 37.36
N VAL A 569 -16.06 -17.57 37.50
CA VAL A 569 -15.22 -16.90 38.49
C VAL A 569 -16.08 -16.21 39.55
N LYS A 570 -15.59 -16.22 40.79
CA LYS A 570 -16.22 -15.56 41.94
C LYS A 570 -15.17 -14.96 42.86
N PHE A 571 -15.41 -13.74 43.33
CA PHE A 571 -14.56 -13.06 44.32
C PHE A 571 -15.23 -13.12 45.69
N LEU A 572 -14.64 -13.85 46.63
CA LEU A 572 -15.24 -14.13 47.94
C LEU A 572 -14.81 -13.07 48.97
N LYS A 573 -15.71 -12.11 49.25
CA LYS A 573 -15.53 -11.11 50.30
C LYS A 573 -16.32 -11.53 51.52
N ARG A 574 -15.62 -11.78 52.63
CA ARG A 574 -16.20 -12.26 53.90
C ARG A 574 -17.00 -11.19 54.63
#